data_AF-A0A0U2QTA1-F1
#
_entry.id   AF-A0A0U2QTA1-F1
#
_cell.length_a   1.000
_cell.length_b   1.000
_cell.length_c   1.000
_cell.angle_alpha   90.00
_cell.angle_beta   90.00
_cell.angle_gamma   90.00
#
_symmetry.space_group_name_H-M   'P 1'
#
loop_
_entity.id
_entity.type
_entity.pdbx_description
1 polymer ?
#
loop_
_entity_poly.entity_id
_entity_poly.type
_entity_poly.pdbx_seq_one_letter_code
_entity_poly.pdbx_strand_id
1 'polypeptide(L)'
;MAGKATAVDVLRGLKRRFDRCRRQYAPWLPWKLDEALSVGVNPTLPLLQDMLLLPPPAPVPGDELGTIKGALYELEDLLDDLDEHAGVRRRPGGRPTWKRNNDAEFKLHHQHANPQHEKYKEMVGVNGATIIGRDTEKQYLKDLLSQSNPDDLSILPIVGLPGLGKTSLARLVFEDKEEGWDFDLRIWIHVDDNFDLEKFAVCIISEANKLMKGKFSHILNRSDCPSYLKFKDCIEEILSSSSCLIVLDGLLYANEHWLPDLKYALGETKHKCTRFIVTTSSEEVAQVMLTVPSYKLGGLSEDDCWTLFSEKAFGSRDATIHSWQTKIGKAIVKRCMGMPILAQSLGLMVQNQDMETWLAAGNDELWELVERHSLEREAFSSFKQIYYDMSLMLKSCFLYLSVFPRGSDIDKDELIRQWIALDLINSSRHGTLPAFLHGEMFIEALVSRSFLQIVNTSSVTEKKCKNPPPTILKVHSLVYDFLRYIAADDIFTLDYAKSPNISVRNQPFRYAVLTNYSWQAKMHEDFIAKAKAAKAAIFRNCEATMPTADIFPILRYSRTQELAPKHW
;
A
#
# COMPACT_ATOMS: atom_id res chain seq x y z
N MET A 1 8.68 -7.56 -48.40
CA MET A 1 7.40 -6.86 -48.22
C MET A 1 6.62 -7.58 -47.14
N ALA A 2 6.81 -7.24 -45.87
CA ALA A 2 5.95 -7.71 -44.77
C ALA A 2 5.01 -6.56 -44.42
N GLY A 3 3.70 -6.80 -44.47
CA GLY A 3 2.67 -5.79 -44.27
C GLY A 3 2.81 -5.15 -42.89
N LYS A 4 3.03 -3.83 -42.87
CA LYS A 4 3.00 -3.05 -41.63
C LYS A 4 1.55 -3.03 -41.15
N ALA A 5 1.24 -3.76 -40.08
CA ALA A 5 -0.04 -3.63 -39.40
C ALA A 5 -0.25 -2.16 -39.02
N THR A 6 -1.39 -1.58 -39.38
CA THR A 6 -1.73 -0.23 -38.94
C THR A 6 -2.09 -0.27 -37.45
N ALA A 7 -1.97 0.84 -36.72
CA ALA A 7 -2.42 0.92 -35.32
C ALA A 7 -3.88 0.44 -35.14
N VAL A 8 -4.70 0.60 -36.18
CA VAL A 8 -6.09 0.10 -36.25
C VAL A 8 -6.16 -1.43 -36.33
N ASP A 9 -5.24 -2.08 -37.05
CA ASP A 9 -5.19 -3.55 -37.13
C ASP A 9 -4.71 -4.17 -35.81
N VAL A 10 -3.78 -3.51 -35.12
CA VAL A 10 -3.34 -3.89 -33.78
C VAL A 10 -4.47 -3.75 -32.76
N LEU A 11 -5.15 -2.59 -32.73
CA LEU A 11 -6.33 -2.36 -31.89
C LEU A 11 -7.48 -3.34 -32.17
N ARG A 12 -7.70 -3.70 -33.44
CA ARG A 12 -8.71 -4.70 -33.84
C ARG A 12 -8.32 -6.11 -33.40
N GLY A 13 -7.02 -6.45 -33.44
CA GLY A 13 -6.48 -7.70 -32.89
C GLY A 13 -6.63 -7.78 -31.38
N LEU A 14 -6.26 -6.71 -30.68
CA LEU A 14 -6.43 -6.48 -29.24
C LEU A 14 -7.89 -6.69 -28.81
N LYS A 15 -8.82 -5.96 -29.44
CA LYS A 15 -10.25 -6.08 -29.17
C LYS A 15 -10.76 -7.50 -29.35
N ARG A 16 -10.34 -8.21 -30.41
CA ARG A 16 -10.73 -9.61 -30.65
C ARG A 16 -10.19 -10.59 -29.60
N ARG A 17 -8.97 -10.40 -29.11
CA ARG A 17 -8.36 -11.23 -28.05
C ARG A 17 -9.01 -10.94 -26.70
N PHE A 18 -9.22 -9.65 -26.40
CA PHE A 18 -9.90 -9.20 -25.20
C PHE A 18 -11.35 -9.67 -25.14
N ASP A 19 -12.12 -9.52 -26.23
CA ASP A 19 -13.50 -10.02 -26.34
C ASP A 19 -13.59 -11.54 -26.22
N ARG A 20 -12.53 -12.26 -26.61
CA ARG A 20 -12.45 -13.71 -26.44
C ARG A 20 -12.19 -14.05 -24.97
N CYS A 21 -11.25 -13.38 -24.31
CA CYS A 21 -10.98 -13.56 -22.88
C CYS A 21 -12.19 -13.21 -22.02
N ARG A 22 -12.83 -12.06 -22.29
CA ARG A 22 -14.04 -11.61 -21.58
C ARG A 22 -15.20 -12.58 -21.74
N ARG A 23 -15.45 -13.09 -22.95
CA ARG A 23 -16.54 -14.03 -23.22
C ARG A 23 -16.32 -15.42 -22.63
N GLN A 24 -15.06 -15.83 -22.52
CA GLN A 24 -14.72 -17.20 -22.19
C GLN A 24 -14.35 -17.38 -20.70
N TYR A 25 -13.75 -16.35 -20.06
CA TYR A 25 -13.12 -16.51 -18.75
C TYR A 25 -13.43 -15.39 -17.75
N ALA A 26 -13.79 -14.19 -18.20
CA ALA A 26 -13.95 -13.05 -17.30
C ALA A 26 -15.09 -12.09 -17.73
N PRO A 27 -16.36 -12.51 -17.63
CA PRO A 27 -17.52 -11.72 -18.06
C PRO A 27 -17.79 -10.48 -17.19
N TRP A 28 -17.13 -10.37 -16.04
CA TRP A 28 -17.23 -9.26 -15.09
C TRP A 28 -16.37 -8.03 -15.46
N LEU A 29 -15.55 -8.10 -16.52
CA LEU A 29 -14.77 -6.95 -16.97
C LEU A 29 -15.69 -5.77 -17.40
N PRO A 30 -15.41 -4.52 -16.95
CA PRO A 30 -16.28 -3.37 -17.21
C PRO A 30 -16.46 -3.05 -18.70
N TRP A 31 -17.69 -2.68 -19.09
CA TRP A 31 -18.02 -2.21 -20.44
C TRP A 31 -17.24 -0.95 -20.86
N LYS A 32 -16.74 -0.17 -19.89
CA LYS A 32 -15.87 1.00 -20.12
C LYS A 32 -14.59 0.66 -20.91
N LEU A 33 -14.15 -0.61 -20.87
CA LEU A 33 -13.00 -1.03 -21.66
C LEU A 33 -13.30 -1.11 -23.17
N ASP A 34 -14.54 -1.42 -23.55
CA ASP A 34 -14.96 -1.38 -24.97
C ASP A 34 -14.94 0.04 -25.52
N GLU A 35 -15.31 1.01 -24.67
CA GLU A 35 -15.25 2.44 -24.97
C GLU A 35 -13.79 2.89 -25.09
N ALA A 36 -12.92 2.55 -24.14
CA ALA A 36 -11.49 2.87 -24.20
C ALA A 36 -10.80 2.27 -25.45
N LEU A 37 -11.04 0.99 -25.75
CA LEU A 37 -10.51 0.31 -26.93
C LEU A 37 -10.97 0.95 -28.25
N SER A 38 -12.10 1.67 -28.24
CA SER A 38 -12.62 2.41 -29.39
C SER A 38 -11.99 3.80 -29.55
N VAL A 39 -11.52 4.41 -28.45
CA VAL A 39 -10.89 5.74 -28.41
C VAL A 39 -9.38 5.67 -28.64
N GLY A 40 -8.74 4.52 -28.41
CA GLY A 40 -7.36 4.23 -28.79
C GLY A 40 -6.51 3.62 -27.67
N VAL A 41 -5.22 3.42 -27.93
CA VAL A 41 -4.28 2.73 -27.04
C VAL A 41 -4.07 3.46 -25.69
N ASN A 42 -3.79 4.76 -25.74
CA ASN A 42 -3.40 5.54 -24.56
C ASN A 42 -4.44 5.59 -23.43
N PRO A 43 -5.75 5.78 -23.69
CA PRO A 43 -6.77 5.72 -22.63
C PRO A 43 -7.09 4.30 -22.16
N THR A 44 -6.72 3.26 -22.93
CA THR A 44 -7.00 1.86 -22.59
C THR A 44 -5.97 1.25 -21.64
N LEU A 45 -4.71 1.67 -21.76
CA LEU A 45 -3.61 1.08 -21.00
C LEU A 45 -3.73 1.24 -19.46
N PRO A 46 -4.04 2.44 -18.92
CA PRO A 46 -4.21 2.60 -17.48
C PRO A 46 -5.36 1.75 -16.93
N LEU A 47 -6.45 1.63 -17.69
CA LEU A 47 -7.59 0.78 -17.32
C LEU A 47 -7.20 -0.70 -17.30
N LEU A 48 -6.45 -1.19 -18.30
CA LEU A 48 -5.96 -2.57 -18.33
C LEU A 48 -4.99 -2.87 -17.18
N GLN A 49 -4.13 -1.92 -16.83
CA GLN A 49 -3.18 -2.04 -15.73
C GLN A 49 -3.89 -1.97 -14.37
N ASP A 50 -4.92 -1.14 -14.21
CA ASP A 50 -5.75 -1.13 -13.01
C ASP A 50 -6.40 -2.49 -12.77
N MET A 51 -6.80 -3.17 -13.84
CA MET A 51 -7.37 -4.53 -13.76
C MET A 51 -6.37 -5.61 -13.38
N LEU A 52 -5.07 -5.43 -13.67
CA LEU A 52 -4.00 -6.34 -13.23
C LEU A 52 -3.72 -6.25 -11.73
N LEU A 53 -3.88 -5.04 -11.18
CA LEU A 53 -3.53 -4.76 -9.78
C LEU A 53 -4.73 -4.92 -8.84
N LEU A 54 -5.93 -5.17 -9.36
CA LEU A 54 -7.13 -5.51 -8.58
C LEU A 54 -7.27 -7.03 -8.45
N PRO A 55 -7.52 -7.58 -7.25
CA PRO A 55 -7.81 -9.00 -7.09
C PRO A 55 -9.18 -9.29 -7.74
N PRO A 56 -9.34 -10.43 -8.44
CA PRO A 56 -10.63 -10.80 -8.99
C PRO A 56 -11.66 -10.95 -7.85
N PRO A 57 -12.92 -10.52 -8.07
CA PRO A 57 -13.95 -10.50 -7.02
C PRO A 57 -14.40 -11.90 -6.52
N ALA A 58 -13.88 -12.99 -7.10
CA ALA A 58 -14.16 -14.37 -6.74
C ALA A 58 -12.91 -15.24 -6.95
N PRO A 59 -12.77 -16.39 -6.27
CA PRO A 59 -11.71 -17.34 -6.58
C PRO A 59 -11.89 -17.85 -8.01
N VAL A 60 -11.04 -17.37 -8.90
CA VAL A 60 -10.94 -17.87 -10.27
C VAL A 60 -10.24 -19.24 -10.19
N PRO A 61 -10.81 -20.33 -10.72
CA PRO A 61 -10.13 -21.62 -10.79
C PRO A 61 -8.79 -21.51 -11.58
N GLY A 62 -7.87 -22.44 -11.35
CA GLY A 62 -6.48 -22.41 -11.83
C GLY A 62 -6.24 -22.08 -13.32
N ASP A 63 -5.00 -21.64 -13.63
CA ASP A 63 -4.43 -21.23 -14.93
C ASP A 63 -5.12 -20.06 -15.69
N GLU A 64 -6.34 -19.66 -15.33
CA GLU A 64 -7.07 -18.57 -16.01
C GLU A 64 -6.53 -17.17 -15.68
N LEU A 65 -6.19 -16.91 -14.42
CA LEU A 65 -5.55 -15.65 -14.01
C LEU A 65 -4.17 -15.47 -14.67
N GLY A 66 -3.40 -16.56 -14.76
CA GLY A 66 -2.11 -16.58 -15.48
C GLY A 66 -2.28 -16.28 -16.97
N THR A 67 -3.34 -16.80 -17.59
CA THR A 67 -3.67 -16.51 -19.00
C THR A 67 -4.03 -15.03 -19.21
N ILE A 68 -4.79 -14.44 -18.29
CA ILE A 68 -5.16 -13.01 -18.33
C ILE A 68 -3.91 -12.14 -18.13
N LYS A 69 -3.08 -12.44 -17.13
CA LYS A 69 -1.81 -11.74 -16.87
C LYS A 69 -0.87 -11.83 -18.08
N GLY A 70 -0.71 -13.01 -18.66
CA GLY A 70 0.11 -13.22 -19.86
C GLY A 70 -0.36 -12.41 -21.06
N ALA A 71 -1.67 -12.44 -21.33
CA ALA A 71 -2.25 -11.63 -22.40
C ALA A 71 -1.99 -10.13 -22.17
N LEU A 72 -2.09 -9.66 -20.93
CA LEU A 72 -1.88 -8.25 -20.57
C LEU A 72 -0.40 -7.82 -20.64
N TYR A 73 0.55 -8.67 -20.25
CA TYR A 73 1.98 -8.39 -20.48
C TYR A 73 2.30 -8.33 -21.98
N GLU A 74 1.75 -9.25 -22.78
CA GLU A 74 1.87 -9.16 -24.25
C GLU A 74 1.28 -7.85 -24.79
N LEU A 75 0.21 -7.33 -24.17
CA LEU A 75 -0.35 -6.03 -24.54
C LEU A 75 0.60 -4.90 -24.18
N GLU A 76 1.09 -4.82 -22.94
CA GLU A 76 2.07 -3.80 -22.52
C GLU A 76 3.25 -3.76 -23.50
N ASP A 77 3.86 -4.91 -23.80
CA ASP A 77 4.98 -5.01 -24.73
C ASP A 77 4.66 -4.49 -26.14
N LEU A 78 3.46 -4.79 -26.67
CA LEU A 78 3.03 -4.34 -27.99
C LEU A 78 2.81 -2.82 -28.03
N LEU A 79 2.50 -2.20 -26.89
CA LEU A 79 2.36 -0.75 -26.80
C LEU A 79 3.72 -0.07 -26.75
N ASP A 80 4.69 -0.65 -26.05
CA ASP A 80 6.08 -0.19 -26.04
C ASP A 80 6.67 -0.21 -27.47
N ASP A 81 6.46 -1.30 -28.22
CA ASP A 81 6.84 -1.43 -29.63
C ASP A 81 6.19 -0.35 -30.52
N LEU A 82 4.92 0.02 -30.23
CA LEU A 82 4.18 1.04 -30.97
C LEU A 82 4.69 2.45 -30.69
N ASP A 83 5.01 2.76 -29.43
CA ASP A 83 5.58 4.06 -29.03
C ASP A 83 7.00 4.24 -29.60
N GLU A 84 7.82 3.18 -29.64
CA GLU A 84 9.15 3.20 -30.26
C GLU A 84 9.05 3.41 -31.78
N HIS A 85 8.14 2.70 -32.47
CA HIS A 85 7.92 2.89 -33.91
C HIS A 85 7.25 4.21 -34.29
N ALA A 86 6.47 4.82 -33.40
CA ALA A 86 5.95 6.18 -33.56
C ALA A 86 7.06 7.23 -33.40
N GLY A 87 8.03 6.99 -32.51
CA GLY A 87 9.23 7.82 -32.33
C GLY A 87 10.18 7.81 -33.54
N VAL A 88 10.38 6.64 -34.16
CA VAL A 88 11.30 6.45 -35.30
C VAL A 88 10.79 7.08 -36.62
N ARG A 89 9.50 7.43 -36.72
CA ARG A 89 8.94 8.10 -37.91
C ARG A 89 8.90 9.63 -37.87
N ARG A 90 9.71 10.28 -37.03
CA ARG A 90 9.92 11.73 -37.15
C ARG A 90 10.86 12.04 -38.32
N ARG A 91 10.33 12.11 -39.55
CA ARG A 91 11.02 12.83 -40.63
C ARG A 91 11.04 14.33 -40.28
N PRO A 92 12.15 15.05 -40.46
CA PRO A 92 12.16 16.50 -40.26
C PRO A 92 11.24 17.16 -41.30
N GLY A 93 10.24 17.91 -40.85
CA GLY A 93 9.51 18.86 -41.70
C GLY A 93 8.08 18.53 -42.15
N GLY A 94 7.48 17.42 -41.72
CA GLY A 94 6.05 17.14 -42.02
C GLY A 94 5.15 17.44 -40.83
N ARG A 95 4.24 18.42 -40.92
CA ARG A 95 3.18 18.61 -39.91
C ARG A 95 2.31 17.36 -39.85
N PRO A 96 2.11 16.71 -38.69
CA PRO A 96 1.09 15.70 -38.56
C PRO A 96 -0.28 16.39 -38.55
N THR A 97 -1.06 16.26 -39.61
CA THR A 97 -2.48 16.57 -39.58
C THR A 97 -3.21 15.43 -38.89
N TRP A 98 -3.17 15.41 -37.55
CA TRP A 98 -4.23 14.77 -36.79
C TRP A 98 -5.40 15.73 -36.84
N LYS A 99 -6.47 15.38 -37.56
CA LYS A 99 -7.74 16.10 -37.47
C LYS A 99 -8.16 16.05 -36.00
N ARG A 100 -8.07 17.22 -35.39
CA ARG A 100 -8.45 17.53 -34.03
C ARG A 100 -9.97 17.38 -33.94
N ASN A 101 -10.46 16.20 -33.57
CA ASN A 101 -11.78 16.13 -32.95
C ASN A 101 -11.59 16.53 -31.48
N ASN A 102 -11.44 17.84 -31.28
CA ASN A 102 -11.89 18.45 -30.05
C ASN A 102 -13.42 18.29 -30.09
N ASP A 103 -13.96 17.41 -29.23
CA ASP A 103 -15.32 17.45 -28.67
C ASP A 103 -15.55 16.14 -27.89
N ALA A 104 -14.72 15.94 -26.86
CA ALA A 104 -14.98 15.03 -25.75
C ALA A 104 -14.03 15.44 -24.62
N GLU A 105 -14.28 16.61 -24.04
CA GLU A 105 -13.77 16.96 -22.74
C GLU A 105 -14.44 15.99 -21.75
N PHE A 106 -13.85 14.80 -21.54
CA PHE A 106 -14.22 13.91 -20.45
C PHE A 106 -13.81 14.60 -19.14
N LYS A 107 -14.66 15.53 -18.70
CA LYS A 107 -14.79 15.86 -17.29
C LYS A 107 -15.27 14.59 -16.61
N LEU A 108 -14.33 13.80 -16.10
CA LEU A 108 -14.61 12.87 -15.00
C LEU A 108 -15.03 13.73 -13.81
N HIS A 109 -16.29 14.17 -13.81
CA HIS A 109 -16.97 14.50 -12.59
C HIS A 109 -17.02 13.20 -11.78
N HIS A 110 -16.09 13.06 -10.85
CA HIS A 110 -16.23 12.17 -9.71
C HIS A 110 -17.40 12.66 -8.86
N GLN A 111 -18.63 12.52 -9.36
CA GLN A 111 -19.82 12.45 -8.54
C GLN A 111 -19.94 11.01 -8.06
N HIS A 112 -19.03 10.61 -7.17
CA HIS A 112 -19.38 9.60 -6.19
C HIS A 112 -20.17 10.34 -5.12
N ALA A 113 -21.51 10.33 -5.25
CA ALA A 113 -22.32 10.25 -4.04
C ALA A 113 -21.72 9.10 -3.22
N ASN A 114 -21.37 9.37 -1.96
CA ASN A 114 -20.47 8.54 -1.17
C ASN A 114 -21.23 7.42 -0.44
N PRO A 115 -21.28 6.16 -0.95
CA PRO A 115 -21.75 5.01 -0.18
C PRO A 115 -20.69 4.49 0.81
N GLN A 116 -19.51 5.10 0.89
CA GLN A 116 -18.38 4.55 1.65
C GLN A 116 -18.54 4.75 3.16
N HIS A 117 -19.31 5.76 3.60
CA HIS A 117 -19.52 6.02 5.04
C HIS A 117 -20.30 4.90 5.77
N GLU A 118 -21.10 4.10 5.05
CA GLU A 118 -21.74 2.89 5.59
C GLU A 118 -20.89 1.63 5.44
N LYS A 119 -20.15 1.47 4.33
CA LYS A 119 -19.25 0.32 4.14
C LYS A 119 -18.08 0.28 5.12
N TYR A 120 -17.57 1.43 5.56
CA TYR A 120 -16.51 1.47 6.59
C TYR A 120 -17.02 1.10 7.99
N LYS A 121 -18.33 1.22 8.27
CA LYS A 121 -18.90 0.67 9.52
C LYS A 121 -18.93 -0.86 9.53
N GLU A 122 -18.99 -1.51 8.36
CA GLU A 122 -19.06 -2.98 8.26
C GLU A 122 -17.69 -3.67 8.22
N MET A 123 -16.58 -2.96 7.92
CA MET A 123 -15.23 -3.55 7.90
C MET A 123 -14.33 -3.11 9.07
N VAL A 124 -14.79 -2.18 9.90
CA VAL A 124 -14.07 -1.71 11.08
C VAL A 124 -14.50 -2.51 12.31
N GLY A 125 -13.82 -3.62 12.54
CA GLY A 125 -13.90 -4.41 13.76
C GLY A 125 -15.06 -5.39 13.77
N VAL A 126 -14.72 -6.67 13.90
CA VAL A 126 -15.60 -7.68 14.47
C VAL A 126 -16.25 -7.09 15.72
N ASN A 127 -17.58 -6.94 15.69
CA ASN A 127 -18.40 -6.52 16.84
C ASN A 127 -17.91 -7.24 18.12
N GLY A 128 -17.37 -6.48 19.08
CA GLY A 128 -17.10 -6.96 20.45
C GLY A 128 -15.76 -7.64 20.72
N ALA A 129 -14.76 -7.55 19.85
CA ALA A 129 -13.42 -8.06 20.17
C ALA A 129 -12.75 -7.24 21.28
N THR A 130 -12.47 -7.87 22.43
CA THR A 130 -11.74 -7.25 23.55
C THR A 130 -10.32 -6.89 23.10
N ILE A 131 -9.91 -5.64 23.34
CA ILE A 131 -8.55 -5.20 23.05
C ILE A 131 -7.67 -5.58 24.24
N ILE A 132 -6.59 -6.34 23.98
CA ILE A 132 -5.73 -6.94 25.00
C ILE A 132 -4.39 -6.20 25.07
N GLY A 133 -3.82 -6.05 26.27
CA GLY A 133 -2.43 -5.65 26.47
C GLY A 133 -2.12 -4.18 26.17
N ARG A 134 -3.12 -3.30 26.28
CA ARG A 134 -3.00 -1.87 25.93
C ARG A 134 -3.43 -0.91 27.05
N ASP A 135 -3.72 -1.41 28.24
CA ASP A 135 -4.21 -0.58 29.35
C ASP A 135 -3.16 0.40 29.86
N THR A 136 -1.89 -0.01 29.89
CA THR A 136 -0.76 0.84 30.26
C THR A 136 -0.61 2.03 29.31
N GLU A 137 -0.63 1.76 28.01
CA GLU A 137 -0.56 2.80 26.99
C GLU A 137 -1.80 3.68 27.00
N LYS A 138 -3.00 3.09 27.16
CA LYS A 138 -4.26 3.83 27.29
C LYS A 138 -4.16 4.87 28.39
N GLN A 139 -3.72 4.47 29.59
CA GLN A 139 -3.59 5.39 30.71
C GLN A 139 -2.53 6.46 30.45
N TYR A 140 -1.36 6.07 29.92
CA TYR A 140 -0.30 7.02 29.56
C TYR A 140 -0.78 8.09 28.58
N LEU A 141 -1.53 7.72 27.54
CA LEU A 141 -2.07 8.68 26.56
C LEU A 141 -3.09 9.64 27.19
N LYS A 142 -3.93 9.14 28.12
CA LYS A 142 -4.88 9.98 28.87
C LYS A 142 -4.16 10.99 29.75
N ASP A 143 -3.14 10.55 30.48
CA ASP A 143 -2.34 11.40 31.35
C ASP A 143 -1.63 12.49 30.54
N LEU A 144 -1.03 12.10 29.41
CA LEU A 144 -0.33 13.01 28.51
C LEU A 144 -1.24 14.09 27.93
N LEU A 145 -2.46 13.73 27.51
CA LEU A 145 -3.47 14.68 27.03
C LEU A 145 -4.11 15.52 28.15
N SER A 146 -4.06 15.05 29.40
CA SER A 146 -4.59 15.77 30.57
C SER A 146 -3.63 16.83 31.12
N GLN A 147 -2.33 16.72 30.83
CA GLN A 147 -1.31 17.68 31.27
C GLN A 147 -1.37 19.02 30.54
N SER A 148 -1.96 19.06 29.34
CA SER A 148 -2.15 20.29 28.59
C SER A 148 -3.16 21.22 29.24
N ASN A 149 -2.99 22.54 29.07
CA ASN A 149 -3.99 23.50 29.54
C ASN A 149 -5.34 23.21 28.86
N PRO A 150 -6.47 23.25 29.59
CA PRO A 150 -7.79 23.02 29.02
C PRO A 150 -8.16 23.98 27.88
N ASP A 151 -7.60 25.19 27.90
CA ASP A 151 -7.85 26.23 26.89
C ASP A 151 -7.02 26.02 25.61
N ASP A 152 -6.00 25.15 25.63
CA ASP A 152 -5.06 24.93 24.53
C ASP A 152 -5.46 23.73 23.65
N LEU A 153 -5.23 23.86 22.34
CA LEU A 153 -5.40 22.76 21.41
C LEU A 153 -4.33 21.67 21.62
N SER A 154 -4.78 20.48 22.04
CA SER A 154 -3.91 19.31 22.25
C SER A 154 -4.07 18.30 21.13
N ILE A 155 -2.99 17.97 20.42
CA ILE A 155 -2.95 16.98 19.35
C ILE A 155 -1.88 15.95 19.70
N LEU A 156 -2.31 14.70 19.87
CA LEU A 156 -1.48 13.54 20.18
C LEU A 156 -1.44 12.59 18.98
N PRO A 157 -0.34 12.56 18.22
CA PRO A 157 -0.15 11.53 17.20
C PRO A 157 0.28 10.19 17.82
N ILE A 158 -0.40 9.11 17.44
CA ILE A 158 -0.02 7.71 17.67
C ILE A 158 0.57 7.16 16.37
N VAL A 159 1.85 6.78 16.41
CA VAL A 159 2.65 6.44 15.23
C VAL A 159 3.10 4.98 15.28
N GLY A 160 3.14 4.30 14.13
CA GLY A 160 3.67 2.94 14.04
C GLY A 160 3.27 2.21 12.76
N LEU A 161 3.84 1.02 12.57
CA LEU A 161 3.57 0.13 11.45
C LEU A 161 2.07 -0.22 11.28
N PRO A 162 1.57 -0.42 10.05
CA PRO A 162 0.26 -1.02 9.81
C PRO A 162 0.10 -2.36 10.54
N GLY A 163 -1.08 -2.61 11.12
CA GLY A 163 -1.38 -3.85 11.87
C GLY A 163 -0.96 -3.87 13.35
N LEU A 164 -0.26 -2.84 13.87
CA LEU A 164 0.13 -2.77 15.30
C LEU A 164 -1.02 -2.48 16.28
N GLY A 165 -2.18 -2.06 15.78
CA GLY A 165 -3.34 -1.71 16.61
C GLY A 165 -3.42 -0.25 17.04
N LYS A 166 -2.89 0.71 16.25
CA LYS A 166 -3.00 2.16 16.52
C LYS A 166 -4.46 2.61 16.65
N THR A 167 -5.28 2.25 15.67
CA THR A 167 -6.73 2.48 15.64
C THR A 167 -7.42 1.83 16.84
N SER A 168 -6.99 0.63 17.26
CA SER A 168 -7.51 -0.04 18.44
C SER A 168 -7.15 0.70 19.73
N LEU A 169 -5.91 1.16 19.90
CA LEU A 169 -5.50 1.96 21.05
C LEU A 169 -6.24 3.31 21.10
N ALA A 170 -6.37 3.99 19.97
CA ALA A 170 -7.16 5.22 19.87
C ALA A 170 -8.62 4.96 20.27
N ARG A 171 -9.20 3.82 19.87
CA ARG A 171 -10.55 3.41 20.26
C ARG A 171 -10.68 3.20 21.76
N LEU A 172 -9.70 2.53 22.40
CA LEU A 172 -9.70 2.37 23.86
C LEU A 172 -9.77 3.73 24.57
N VAL A 173 -8.97 4.71 24.17
CA VAL A 173 -8.98 6.05 24.77
C VAL A 173 -10.28 6.81 24.45
N PHE A 174 -10.81 6.63 23.24
CA PHE A 174 -12.02 7.28 22.76
C PHE A 174 -13.30 6.75 23.40
N GLU A 175 -13.36 5.47 23.73
CA GLU A 175 -14.54 4.84 24.34
C GLU A 175 -14.51 4.88 25.87
N ASP A 176 -13.36 5.21 26.46
CA ASP A 176 -13.18 5.33 27.90
C ASP A 176 -14.04 6.47 28.49
N LYS A 177 -14.82 6.14 29.52
CA LYS A 177 -15.74 7.05 30.23
C LYS A 177 -15.45 7.09 31.74
N GLU A 178 -14.23 6.79 32.14
CA GLU A 178 -13.80 6.95 33.53
C GLU A 178 -13.95 8.41 34.01
N GLU A 179 -14.09 8.56 35.33
CA GLU A 179 -14.24 9.86 35.98
C GLU A 179 -13.06 10.79 35.64
N GLY A 180 -13.35 12.04 35.25
CA GLY A 180 -12.35 13.00 34.80
C GLY A 180 -11.93 12.87 33.33
N TRP A 181 -12.42 11.87 32.61
CA TRP A 181 -12.17 11.66 31.18
C TRP A 181 -13.47 11.72 30.35
N ASP A 182 -14.38 12.61 30.72
CA ASP A 182 -15.65 12.79 30.01
C ASP A 182 -15.64 14.03 29.09
N PHE A 183 -16.27 13.89 27.93
CA PHE A 183 -16.31 14.91 26.88
C PHE A 183 -17.73 15.07 26.36
N ASP A 184 -18.18 16.33 26.22
CA ASP A 184 -19.50 16.67 25.69
C ASP A 184 -19.70 16.07 24.28
N LEU A 185 -18.64 16.08 23.47
CA LEU A 185 -18.60 15.56 22.10
C LEU A 185 -17.43 14.61 21.90
N ARG A 186 -17.74 13.46 21.28
CA ARG A 186 -16.75 12.46 20.85
C ARG A 186 -16.95 12.21 19.36
N ILE A 187 -15.97 12.58 18.56
CA ILE A 187 -16.07 12.56 17.09
C ILE A 187 -14.94 11.70 16.53
N TRP A 188 -15.28 10.72 15.68
CA TRP A 188 -14.31 9.86 15.01
C TRP A 188 -14.37 10.11 13.50
N ILE A 189 -13.23 10.52 12.92
CA ILE A 189 -13.12 10.85 11.50
C ILE A 189 -12.04 9.96 10.89
N HIS A 190 -12.42 9.19 9.87
CA HIS A 190 -11.45 8.49 9.03
C HIS A 190 -10.93 9.45 7.97
N VAL A 191 -9.61 9.56 7.83
CA VAL A 191 -8.98 10.48 6.88
C VAL A 191 -8.56 9.74 5.62
N ASP A 192 -9.11 10.16 4.49
CA ASP A 192 -8.71 9.75 3.14
C ASP A 192 -7.35 10.36 2.74
N ASP A 193 -6.67 9.74 1.76
CA ASP A 193 -5.33 10.13 1.28
C ASP A 193 -5.23 11.61 0.86
N ASN A 194 -6.35 12.22 0.48
CA ASN A 194 -6.47 13.63 0.16
C ASN A 194 -7.30 14.33 1.25
N PHE A 195 -6.61 14.81 2.30
CA PHE A 195 -7.26 15.59 3.34
C PHE A 195 -7.86 16.87 2.76
N ASP A 196 -9.18 16.97 2.88
CA ASP A 196 -9.96 18.12 2.45
C ASP A 196 -10.53 18.79 3.70
N LEU A 197 -10.02 19.98 4.03
CA LEU A 197 -10.46 20.78 5.18
C LEU A 197 -11.96 21.03 5.18
N GLU A 198 -12.57 21.16 4.00
CA GLU A 198 -14.02 21.36 3.87
C GLU A 198 -14.78 20.08 4.27
N LYS A 199 -14.35 18.91 3.77
CA LYS A 199 -14.93 17.62 4.17
C LYS A 199 -14.76 17.37 5.66
N PHE A 200 -13.55 17.62 6.18
CA PHE A 200 -13.23 17.48 7.59
C PHE A 200 -14.17 18.34 8.45
N ALA A 201 -14.36 19.59 8.06
CA ALA A 201 -15.24 20.50 8.76
C ALA A 201 -16.70 20.06 8.73
N VAL A 202 -17.19 19.64 7.56
CA VAL A 202 -18.53 19.08 7.39
C VAL A 202 -18.74 17.85 8.28
N CYS A 203 -17.74 16.97 8.40
CA CYS A 203 -17.79 15.80 9.28
C CYS A 203 -17.96 16.19 10.75
N ILE A 204 -17.15 17.12 11.27
CA ILE A 204 -17.28 17.62 12.65
C ILE A 204 -18.68 18.17 12.90
N ILE A 205 -19.15 19.05 12.02
CA ILE A 205 -20.44 19.74 12.19
C ILE A 205 -21.61 18.74 12.13
N SER A 206 -21.52 17.74 11.24
CA SER A 206 -22.52 16.69 11.10
C SER A 206 -22.59 15.83 12.37
N GLU A 207 -21.46 15.36 12.89
CA GLU A 207 -21.42 14.54 14.10
C GLU A 207 -21.84 15.34 15.35
N ALA A 208 -21.38 16.59 15.49
CA ALA A 208 -21.81 17.47 16.57
C ALA A 208 -23.34 17.70 16.54
N ASN A 209 -23.92 17.91 15.37
CA ASN A 209 -25.38 18.06 15.23
C ASN A 209 -26.15 16.79 15.60
N LYS A 210 -25.64 15.60 15.25
CA LYS A 210 -26.27 14.33 15.64
C LYS A 210 -26.29 14.17 17.17
N LEU A 211 -25.16 14.44 17.81
CA LEU A 211 -25.01 14.30 19.27
C LEU A 211 -25.79 15.35 20.05
N MET A 212 -25.87 16.58 19.52
CA MET A 212 -26.52 17.74 20.17
C MET A 212 -27.93 18.03 19.65
N LYS A 213 -28.60 17.06 19.02
CA LYS A 213 -29.99 17.17 18.52
C LYS A 213 -30.24 18.41 17.64
N GLY A 214 -29.31 18.69 16.72
CA GLY A 214 -29.45 19.74 15.72
C GLY A 214 -29.17 21.16 16.21
N LYS A 215 -28.52 21.34 17.37
CA LYS A 215 -28.16 22.64 17.95
C LYS A 215 -27.45 23.59 16.96
N PHE A 216 -26.62 23.05 16.07
CA PHE A 216 -25.81 23.80 15.10
C PHE A 216 -26.38 23.75 13.67
N SER A 217 -27.61 23.25 13.49
CA SER A 217 -28.26 23.10 12.17
C SER A 217 -28.54 24.42 11.47
N HIS A 218 -28.70 25.50 12.24
CA HIS A 218 -28.95 26.85 11.75
C HIS A 218 -27.78 27.40 10.91
N ILE A 219 -26.58 26.84 11.04
CA ILE A 219 -25.35 27.35 10.43
C ILE A 219 -25.14 26.79 9.01
N LEU A 220 -25.60 25.56 8.76
CA LEU A 220 -25.58 24.93 7.43
C LEU A 220 -26.56 25.61 6.44
N ASN A 221 -27.54 26.37 6.95
CA ASN A 221 -28.61 26.99 6.16
C ASN A 221 -28.39 28.48 5.82
N ARG A 222 -27.30 29.13 6.28
CA ARG A 222 -26.99 30.52 5.90
C ARG A 222 -26.54 30.54 4.44
N SER A 223 -27.26 31.22 3.54
CA SER A 223 -26.95 31.26 2.10
C SER A 223 -25.84 32.23 1.70
N ASP A 224 -25.49 33.22 2.54
CA ASP A 224 -24.88 34.48 2.03
C ASP A 224 -23.35 34.65 2.26
N CYS A 225 -22.62 33.61 2.69
CA CYS A 225 -21.18 33.65 2.99
C CYS A 225 -20.39 32.60 2.16
N PRO A 226 -19.10 32.80 1.81
CA PRO A 226 -18.28 31.77 1.18
C PRO A 226 -18.25 30.47 2.01
N SER A 227 -18.27 29.29 1.37
CA SER A 227 -18.49 27.99 2.07
C SER A 227 -17.53 27.77 3.24
N TYR A 228 -16.25 28.07 3.04
CA TYR A 228 -15.20 27.87 4.04
C TYR A 228 -15.34 28.71 5.31
N LEU A 229 -15.72 30.00 5.20
CA LEU A 229 -15.90 30.87 6.38
C LEU A 229 -17.06 30.40 7.25
N LYS A 230 -18.15 29.88 6.66
CA LYS A 230 -19.27 29.31 7.42
C LYS A 230 -18.84 28.12 8.27
N PHE A 231 -17.99 27.26 7.70
CA PHE A 231 -17.52 26.07 8.39
C PHE A 231 -16.60 26.42 9.56
N LYS A 232 -15.70 27.39 9.38
CA LYS A 232 -14.84 27.90 10.44
C LYS A 232 -15.66 28.45 11.62
N ASP A 233 -16.57 29.39 11.37
CA ASP A 233 -17.40 30.00 12.43
C ASP A 233 -18.20 28.93 13.19
N CYS A 234 -18.70 27.92 12.48
CA CYS A 234 -19.46 26.81 13.06
C CYS A 234 -18.60 25.93 13.98
N ILE A 235 -17.42 25.53 13.50
CA ILE A 235 -16.48 24.75 14.30
C ILE A 235 -16.06 25.53 15.54
N GLU A 236 -15.76 26.81 15.39
CA GLU A 236 -15.38 27.67 16.50
C GLU A 236 -16.49 27.75 17.57
N GLU A 237 -17.76 27.85 17.17
CA GLU A 237 -18.91 27.78 18.10
C GLU A 237 -19.03 26.41 18.80
N ILE A 238 -18.80 25.31 18.08
CA ILE A 238 -18.84 23.96 18.63
C ILE A 238 -17.74 23.79 19.69
N LEU A 239 -16.50 24.15 19.34
CA LEU A 239 -15.31 23.93 20.18
C LEU A 239 -15.24 24.90 21.38
N SER A 240 -15.85 26.08 21.28
CA SER A 240 -15.94 27.04 22.39
C SER A 240 -17.04 26.68 23.39
N SER A 241 -18.11 26.00 22.95
CA SER A 241 -19.26 25.67 23.81
C SER A 241 -19.18 24.29 24.46
N SER A 242 -18.42 23.35 23.88
CA SER A 242 -18.45 21.93 24.24
C SER A 242 -17.05 21.34 24.34
N SER A 243 -16.80 20.46 25.32
CA SER A 243 -15.57 19.68 25.36
C SER A 243 -15.56 18.59 24.30
N CYS A 244 -14.44 18.47 23.59
CA CYS A 244 -14.36 17.65 22.40
C CYS A 244 -13.17 16.69 22.47
N LEU A 245 -13.43 15.40 22.25
CA LEU A 245 -12.42 14.41 21.92
C LEU A 245 -12.60 14.00 20.45
N ILE A 246 -11.62 14.34 19.61
CA ILE A 246 -11.70 14.14 18.16
C ILE A 246 -10.60 13.17 17.73
N VAL A 247 -10.96 12.12 17.00
CA VAL A 247 -9.99 11.15 16.45
C VAL A 247 -9.87 11.35 14.94
N LEU A 248 -8.65 11.54 14.46
CA LEU A 248 -8.28 11.51 13.04
C LEU A 248 -7.56 10.19 12.75
N ASP A 249 -8.29 9.22 12.21
CA ASP A 249 -7.81 7.87 12.04
C ASP A 249 -7.27 7.64 10.62
N GLY A 250 -5.97 7.35 10.52
CA GLY A 250 -5.31 6.95 9.27
C GLY A 250 -4.68 8.10 8.48
N LEU A 251 -4.26 9.20 9.11
CA LEU A 251 -3.66 10.34 8.40
C LEU A 251 -2.30 9.94 7.79
N LEU A 252 -2.21 9.86 6.45
CA LEU A 252 -0.99 9.40 5.75
C LEU A 252 -0.08 10.52 5.24
N TYR A 253 -0.60 11.73 5.04
CA TYR A 253 0.16 12.87 4.52
C TYR A 253 -0.24 14.16 5.22
N ALA A 254 0.75 15.00 5.53
CA ALA A 254 0.60 16.33 6.09
C ALA A 254 1.82 17.16 5.67
N ASN A 255 1.59 18.40 5.24
CA ASN A 255 2.64 19.35 4.92
C ASN A 255 2.75 20.42 6.02
N GLU A 256 3.74 21.31 5.93
CA GLU A 256 3.97 22.36 6.91
C GLU A 256 2.79 23.33 7.14
N HIS A 257 1.87 23.43 6.17
CA HIS A 257 0.66 24.25 6.29
C HIS A 257 -0.49 23.52 6.96
N TRP A 258 -0.45 22.19 7.06
CA TRP A 258 -1.55 21.39 7.57
C TRP A 258 -1.94 21.81 8.99
N LEU A 259 -1.00 21.85 9.93
CA LEU A 259 -1.30 22.24 11.32
C LEU A 259 -1.75 23.72 11.44
N PRO A 260 -1.10 24.70 10.78
CA PRO A 260 -1.62 26.07 10.69
C PRO A 260 -3.05 26.15 10.14
N ASP A 261 -3.34 25.43 9.05
CA ASP A 261 -4.65 25.45 8.41
C ASP A 261 -5.72 24.79 9.27
N LEU A 262 -5.37 23.68 9.96
CA LEU A 262 -6.24 23.07 10.96
C LEU A 262 -6.53 24.08 12.07
N LYS A 263 -5.50 24.67 12.68
CA LYS A 263 -5.68 25.69 13.74
C LYS A 263 -6.57 26.84 13.26
N TYR A 264 -6.33 27.32 12.05
CA TYR A 264 -7.14 28.38 11.45
C TYR A 264 -8.60 27.94 11.27
N ALA A 265 -8.86 26.70 10.86
CA ALA A 265 -10.20 26.15 10.70
C ALA A 265 -10.91 25.88 12.04
N LEU A 266 -10.15 25.58 13.11
CA LEU A 266 -10.68 25.35 14.46
C LEU A 266 -11.04 26.67 15.19
N GLY A 267 -10.56 27.81 14.70
CA GLY A 267 -10.76 29.12 15.33
C GLY A 267 -9.61 29.51 16.27
N GLU A 268 -9.44 30.80 16.52
CA GLU A 268 -8.36 31.35 17.35
C GLU A 268 -8.78 31.58 18.82
N THR A 269 -10.06 31.32 19.14
CA THR A 269 -10.60 31.49 20.50
C THR A 269 -10.31 30.30 21.41
N LYS A 270 -10.41 30.53 22.72
CA LYS A 270 -10.20 29.50 23.74
C LYS A 270 -11.17 28.33 23.53
N HIS A 271 -10.60 27.15 23.27
CA HIS A 271 -11.37 25.92 23.17
C HIS A 271 -11.75 25.43 24.56
N LYS A 272 -12.95 24.88 24.73
CA LYS A 272 -13.37 24.30 26.00
C LYS A 272 -12.83 22.87 26.10
N CYS A 273 -11.55 22.66 26.41
CA CYS A 273 -10.98 21.31 26.56
C CYS A 273 -11.12 20.44 25.29
N THR A 274 -10.48 20.87 24.20
CA THR A 274 -10.47 20.15 22.92
C THR A 274 -9.19 19.36 22.72
N ARG A 275 -9.33 18.04 22.55
CA ARG A 275 -8.22 17.09 22.40
C ARG A 275 -8.37 16.28 21.12
N PHE A 276 -7.30 16.17 20.36
CA PHE A 276 -7.17 15.38 19.16
C PHE A 276 -6.27 14.17 19.38
N ILE A 277 -6.71 13.02 18.89
CA ILE A 277 -5.87 11.83 18.71
C ILE A 277 -5.71 11.61 17.22
N VAL A 278 -4.49 11.50 16.74
CA VAL A 278 -4.20 11.26 15.32
C VAL A 278 -3.54 9.90 15.20
N THR A 279 -4.08 8.97 14.41
CA THR A 279 -3.36 7.72 14.10
C THR A 279 -2.67 7.87 12.75
N THR A 280 -1.39 7.53 12.70
CA THR A 280 -0.60 7.64 11.46
C THR A 280 0.49 6.58 11.41
N SER A 281 0.92 6.22 10.22
CA SER A 281 2.16 5.45 9.97
C SER A 281 3.35 6.33 9.62
N SER A 282 3.17 7.63 9.45
CA SER A 282 4.23 8.54 9.05
C SER A 282 4.78 9.28 10.27
N GLU A 283 6.08 9.14 10.52
CA GLU A 283 6.74 9.93 11.55
C GLU A 283 6.75 11.42 11.19
N GLU A 284 6.86 11.75 9.91
CA GLU A 284 6.85 13.13 9.41
C GLU A 284 5.49 13.79 9.66
N VAL A 285 4.39 13.10 9.36
CA VAL A 285 3.04 13.57 9.67
C VAL A 285 2.90 13.82 11.16
N ALA A 286 3.40 12.91 12.00
CA ALA A 286 3.36 13.09 13.44
C ALA A 286 4.11 14.34 13.89
N GLN A 287 5.29 14.62 13.32
CA GLN A 287 6.07 15.83 13.61
C GLN A 287 5.37 17.11 13.18
N VAL A 288 4.73 17.11 12.02
CA VAL A 288 3.94 18.25 11.52
C VAL A 288 2.73 18.53 12.41
N MET A 289 2.09 17.47 12.91
CA MET A 289 0.80 17.53 13.59
C MET A 289 0.87 17.75 15.10
N LEU A 290 1.99 17.40 15.73
CA LEU A 290 2.04 17.34 17.18
C LEU A 290 1.92 18.72 17.82
N THR A 291 1.08 18.80 18.86
CA THR A 291 1.21 19.84 19.89
C THR A 291 1.63 19.25 21.23
N VAL A 292 1.57 17.92 21.34
CA VAL A 292 2.02 17.09 22.46
C VAL A 292 2.92 15.97 21.91
N PRO A 293 3.98 15.53 22.61
CA PRO A 293 4.90 14.52 22.08
C PRO A 293 4.18 13.30 21.50
N SER A 294 4.51 12.94 20.27
CA SER A 294 3.93 11.78 19.59
C SER A 294 4.24 10.48 20.33
N TYR A 295 3.28 9.56 20.37
CA TYR A 295 3.47 8.22 20.93
C TYR A 295 3.84 7.22 19.85
N LYS A 296 5.06 6.66 19.91
CA LYS A 296 5.50 5.57 19.04
C LYS A 296 4.99 4.24 19.60
N LEU A 297 3.96 3.67 18.97
CA LEU A 297 3.35 2.42 19.39
C LEU A 297 4.28 1.23 19.08
N GLY A 298 4.66 0.50 20.12
CA GLY A 298 5.40 -0.75 20.01
C GLY A 298 4.50 -1.98 19.82
N GLY A 299 5.14 -3.12 19.58
CA GLY A 299 4.48 -4.43 19.62
C GLY A 299 3.96 -4.76 21.03
N LEU A 300 2.95 -5.62 21.10
CA LEU A 300 2.47 -6.21 22.33
C LEU A 300 3.55 -7.11 22.98
N SER A 301 3.38 -7.37 24.28
CA SER A 301 4.17 -8.38 24.97
C SER A 301 3.92 -9.78 24.40
N GLU A 302 4.87 -10.70 24.57
CA GLU A 302 4.68 -12.10 24.16
C GLU A 302 3.48 -12.74 24.88
N ASP A 303 3.20 -12.36 26.13
CA ASP A 303 2.07 -12.87 26.91
C ASP A 303 0.71 -12.36 26.39
N ASP A 304 0.63 -11.09 26.01
CA ASP A 304 -0.58 -10.52 25.39
C ASP A 304 -0.82 -11.12 23.99
N CYS A 305 0.25 -11.29 23.20
CA CYS A 305 0.17 -12.00 21.93
C CYS A 305 -0.24 -13.47 22.13
N TRP A 306 0.27 -14.14 23.16
CA TRP A 306 -0.14 -15.50 23.51
C TRP A 306 -1.63 -15.57 23.84
N THR A 307 -2.16 -14.58 24.55
CA THR A 307 -3.59 -14.50 24.87
C THR A 307 -4.43 -14.36 23.60
N LEU A 308 -4.09 -13.41 22.73
CA LEU A 308 -4.78 -13.22 21.44
C LEU A 308 -4.70 -14.46 20.54
N PHE A 309 -3.53 -15.07 20.45
CA PHE A 309 -3.31 -16.28 19.68
C PHE A 309 -4.15 -17.44 20.22
N SER A 310 -4.11 -17.66 21.54
CA SER A 310 -4.80 -18.76 22.20
C SER A 310 -6.31 -18.64 22.08
N GLU A 311 -6.86 -17.42 22.16
CA GLU A 311 -8.28 -17.16 21.95
C GLU A 311 -8.74 -17.66 20.57
N LYS A 312 -7.93 -17.42 19.52
CA LYS A 312 -8.25 -17.89 18.16
C LYS A 312 -7.94 -19.38 17.96
N ALA A 313 -6.81 -19.87 18.45
CA ALA A 313 -6.34 -21.25 18.25
C ALA A 313 -7.21 -22.29 18.97
N PHE A 314 -7.66 -21.99 20.19
CA PHE A 314 -8.38 -22.94 21.05
C PHE A 314 -9.86 -22.58 21.23
N GLY A 315 -10.25 -21.35 20.89
CA GLY A 315 -11.59 -20.82 21.18
C GLY A 315 -11.83 -20.63 22.68
N SER A 316 -13.06 -20.28 23.07
CA SER A 316 -13.47 -20.12 24.48
C SER A 316 -13.74 -21.45 25.20
N ARG A 317 -13.24 -22.59 24.70
CA ARG A 317 -13.56 -23.92 25.24
C ARG A 317 -12.48 -24.37 26.21
N ASP A 318 -12.89 -25.05 27.28
CA ASP A 318 -12.04 -25.84 28.19
C ASP A 318 -11.48 -27.10 27.48
N ALA A 319 -10.88 -26.93 26.31
CA ALA A 319 -10.18 -28.00 25.63
C ALA A 319 -8.88 -28.30 26.36
N THR A 320 -8.55 -29.57 26.54
CA THR A 320 -7.26 -30.00 27.07
C THR A 320 -6.18 -29.63 26.05
N ILE A 321 -5.51 -28.51 26.28
CA ILE A 321 -4.40 -28.06 25.43
C ILE A 321 -3.27 -29.07 25.55
N HIS A 322 -2.88 -29.69 24.43
CA HIS A 322 -1.76 -30.62 24.43
C HIS A 322 -0.45 -29.88 24.70
N SER A 323 0.47 -30.54 25.42
CA SER A 323 1.77 -29.93 25.78
C SER A 323 2.59 -29.50 24.55
N TRP A 324 2.45 -30.20 23.43
CA TRP A 324 3.11 -29.84 22.18
C TRP A 324 2.51 -28.57 21.55
N GLN A 325 1.19 -28.36 21.63
CA GLN A 325 0.53 -27.14 21.12
C GLN A 325 1.01 -25.90 21.89
N THR A 326 1.21 -26.04 23.21
CA THR A 326 1.78 -24.95 24.02
C THR A 326 3.21 -24.63 23.59
N LYS A 327 4.05 -25.65 23.37
CA LYS A 327 5.45 -25.45 22.97
C LYS A 327 5.56 -24.79 21.58
N ILE A 328 4.83 -25.31 20.60
CA ILE A 328 4.87 -24.77 19.23
C ILE A 328 4.19 -23.40 19.19
N GLY A 329 3.05 -23.23 19.84
CA GLY A 329 2.35 -21.94 19.89
C GLY A 329 3.20 -20.81 20.46
N LYS A 330 4.03 -21.07 21.48
CA LYS A 330 4.98 -20.05 21.98
C LYS A 330 6.03 -19.66 20.93
N ALA A 331 6.49 -20.62 20.13
CA ALA A 331 7.40 -20.32 19.02
C ALA A 331 6.70 -19.49 17.92
N ILE A 332 5.43 -19.80 17.61
CA ILE A 332 4.59 -19.01 16.69
C ILE A 332 4.43 -17.58 17.20
N VAL A 333 4.06 -17.40 18.48
CA VAL A 333 3.85 -16.08 19.10
C VAL A 333 5.11 -15.22 19.07
N LYS A 334 6.28 -15.81 19.35
CA LYS A 334 7.56 -15.11 19.23
C LYS A 334 7.80 -14.57 17.82
N ARG A 335 7.37 -15.31 16.80
CA ARG A 335 7.47 -14.90 15.39
C ARG A 335 6.49 -13.79 15.01
N CYS A 336 5.39 -13.62 15.75
CA CYS A 336 4.47 -12.51 15.53
C CYS A 336 5.09 -11.13 15.84
N MET A 337 6.25 -11.07 16.52
CA MET A 337 6.96 -9.82 16.83
C MET A 337 6.07 -8.76 17.51
N GLY A 338 5.17 -9.20 18.39
CA GLY A 338 4.24 -8.31 19.08
C GLY A 338 3.09 -7.76 18.22
N MET A 339 2.90 -8.25 16.98
CA MET A 339 1.83 -7.78 16.10
C MET A 339 0.50 -8.46 16.43
N PRO A 340 -0.53 -7.71 16.89
CA PRO A 340 -1.83 -8.28 17.24
C PRO A 340 -2.50 -8.99 16.06
N ILE A 341 -2.35 -8.45 14.85
CA ILE A 341 -2.96 -9.00 13.63
C ILE A 341 -2.41 -10.40 13.35
N LEU A 342 -1.10 -10.61 13.44
CA LEU A 342 -0.47 -11.91 13.17
C LEU A 342 -0.81 -12.95 14.23
N ALA A 343 -0.82 -12.56 15.50
CA ALA A 343 -1.21 -13.45 16.59
C ALA A 343 -2.61 -14.02 16.35
N GLN A 344 -3.55 -13.17 15.94
CA GLN A 344 -4.91 -13.60 15.61
C GLN A 344 -4.98 -14.45 14.34
N SER A 345 -4.30 -14.06 13.26
CA SER A 345 -4.33 -14.80 11.99
C SER A 345 -3.72 -16.19 12.12
N LEU A 346 -2.54 -16.29 12.77
CA LEU A 346 -1.88 -17.58 12.98
C LEU A 346 -2.61 -18.42 14.02
N GLY A 347 -3.27 -17.82 15.01
CA GLY A 347 -4.16 -18.53 15.91
C GLY A 347 -5.36 -19.13 15.16
N LEU A 348 -5.99 -18.36 14.27
CA LEU A 348 -7.09 -18.84 13.43
C LEU A 348 -6.62 -19.97 12.49
N MET A 349 -5.42 -19.84 11.92
CA MET A 349 -4.82 -20.83 11.04
C MET A 349 -4.77 -22.21 11.68
N VAL A 350 -4.26 -22.28 12.92
CA VAL A 350 -3.99 -23.55 13.59
C VAL A 350 -5.20 -24.11 14.34
N GLN A 351 -6.32 -23.39 14.30
CA GLN A 351 -7.56 -23.80 14.95
C GLN A 351 -8.05 -25.13 14.38
N ASN A 352 -8.22 -26.12 15.26
CA ASN A 352 -8.62 -27.49 14.92
C ASN A 352 -7.70 -28.18 13.88
N GLN A 353 -6.42 -27.76 13.78
CA GLN A 353 -5.45 -28.35 12.88
C GLN A 353 -4.47 -29.31 13.58
N ASP A 354 -3.74 -30.06 12.78
CA ASP A 354 -2.78 -31.08 13.20
C ASP A 354 -1.37 -30.52 13.49
N MET A 355 -0.49 -31.37 14.02
CA MET A 355 0.87 -30.96 14.39
C MET A 355 1.67 -30.42 13.21
N GLU A 356 1.45 -30.93 12.00
CA GLU A 356 2.13 -30.47 10.79
C GLU A 356 1.79 -29.02 10.49
N THR A 357 0.51 -28.64 10.53
CA THR A 357 0.07 -27.26 10.33
C THR A 357 0.62 -26.31 11.40
N TRP A 358 0.67 -26.75 12.66
CA TRP A 358 1.28 -25.98 13.74
C TRP A 358 2.80 -25.77 13.53
N LEU A 359 3.52 -26.80 13.09
CA LEU A 359 4.94 -26.70 12.76
C LEU A 359 5.17 -25.76 11.57
N ALA A 360 4.33 -25.83 10.54
CA ALA A 360 4.36 -24.93 9.39
C ALA A 360 4.15 -23.47 9.83
N ALA A 361 3.15 -23.20 10.67
CA ALA A 361 2.90 -21.85 11.21
C ALA A 361 4.10 -21.27 11.99
N GLY A 362 4.91 -22.13 12.62
CA GLY A 362 6.15 -21.74 13.29
C GLY A 362 7.31 -21.46 12.34
N ASN A 363 7.43 -22.20 11.23
CA ASN A 363 8.67 -22.30 10.46
C ASN A 363 8.60 -21.74 9.02
N ASP A 364 7.48 -21.92 8.32
CA ASP A 364 7.34 -21.59 6.88
C ASP A 364 7.19 -20.08 6.68
N GLU A 365 7.58 -19.52 5.54
CA GLU A 365 7.41 -18.09 5.26
C GLU A 365 5.95 -17.62 5.36
N LEU A 366 5.72 -16.43 5.95
CA LEU A 366 4.35 -15.98 6.28
C LEU A 366 3.50 -15.81 5.02
N TRP A 367 4.10 -15.32 3.94
CA TRP A 367 3.39 -15.12 2.68
C TRP A 367 2.95 -16.44 2.02
N GLU A 368 3.75 -17.50 2.14
CA GLU A 368 3.40 -18.85 1.65
C GLU A 368 2.26 -19.44 2.50
N LEU A 369 2.34 -19.25 3.82
CA LEU A 369 1.30 -19.66 4.76
C LEU A 369 -0.03 -18.97 4.46
N VAL A 370 -0.01 -17.65 4.23
CA VAL A 370 -1.20 -16.86 3.91
C VAL A 370 -1.80 -17.31 2.59
N GLU A 371 -0.98 -17.56 1.56
CA GLU A 371 -1.45 -18.05 0.27
C GLU A 371 -2.07 -19.45 0.37
N ARG A 372 -1.40 -20.38 1.08
CA ARG A 372 -1.83 -21.78 1.22
C ARG A 372 -3.14 -21.94 2.00
N HIS A 373 -3.40 -21.06 2.96
CA HIS A 373 -4.55 -21.13 3.86
C HIS A 373 -5.58 -20.02 3.67
N SER A 374 -5.45 -19.20 2.62
CA SER A 374 -6.37 -18.10 2.30
C SER A 374 -6.61 -17.13 3.46
N LEU A 375 -5.53 -16.76 4.18
CA LEU A 375 -5.58 -15.88 5.36
C LEU A 375 -5.30 -14.41 5.01
N GLU A 376 -5.47 -14.03 3.75
CA GLU A 376 -5.04 -12.72 3.28
C GLU A 376 -5.88 -11.57 3.84
N ARG A 377 -7.12 -11.86 4.27
CA ARG A 377 -8.00 -10.88 4.93
C ARG A 377 -7.57 -10.68 6.38
N GLU A 378 -7.13 -11.73 7.03
CA GLU A 378 -6.75 -11.73 8.44
C GLU A 378 -5.35 -11.14 8.60
N ALA A 379 -4.37 -11.60 7.83
CA ALA A 379 -2.97 -11.24 8.03
C ALA A 379 -2.55 -9.93 7.32
N PHE A 380 -3.18 -9.62 6.17
CA PHE A 380 -2.76 -8.51 5.32
C PHE A 380 -3.83 -7.44 5.07
N SER A 381 -4.99 -7.47 5.74
CA SER A 381 -6.06 -6.47 5.52
C SER A 381 -5.57 -5.02 5.60
N SER A 382 -4.83 -4.66 6.65
CA SER A 382 -4.31 -3.30 6.81
C SER A 382 -3.34 -2.90 5.69
N PHE A 383 -2.53 -3.84 5.21
CA PHE A 383 -1.58 -3.58 4.12
C PHE A 383 -2.29 -3.52 2.76
N LYS A 384 -3.31 -4.37 2.54
CA LYS A 384 -4.14 -4.38 1.34
C LYS A 384 -4.88 -3.07 1.16
N GLN A 385 -5.48 -2.53 2.21
CA GLN A 385 -6.16 -1.24 2.16
C GLN A 385 -5.20 -0.15 1.65
N ILE A 386 -4.06 0.00 2.33
CA ILE A 386 -3.03 0.98 1.95
C ILE A 386 -2.53 0.76 0.52
N TYR A 387 -2.31 -0.50 0.12
CA TYR A 387 -1.84 -0.83 -1.22
C TYR A 387 -2.88 -0.48 -2.28
N TYR A 388 -4.16 -0.82 -2.10
CA TYR A 388 -5.18 -0.59 -3.11
C TYR A 388 -5.50 0.89 -3.33
N ASP A 389 -5.26 1.73 -2.32
CA ASP A 389 -5.43 3.18 -2.40
C ASP A 389 -4.28 3.87 -3.17
N MET A 390 -3.16 3.18 -3.42
CA MET A 390 -2.04 3.72 -4.19
C MET A 390 -2.36 3.90 -5.68
N SER A 391 -1.71 4.89 -6.29
CA SER A 391 -1.66 5.03 -7.74
C SER A 391 -0.99 3.82 -8.40
N LEU A 392 -1.37 3.54 -9.64
CA LEU A 392 -0.85 2.41 -10.43
C LEU A 392 0.69 2.39 -10.52
N MET A 393 1.30 3.55 -10.78
CA MET A 393 2.75 3.68 -10.88
C MET A 393 3.43 3.38 -9.54
N LEU A 394 2.87 3.89 -8.43
CA LEU A 394 3.37 3.63 -7.09
C LEU A 394 3.27 2.15 -6.73
N LYS A 395 2.14 1.49 -7.05
CA LYS A 395 1.98 0.04 -6.86
C LYS A 395 3.03 -0.76 -7.62
N SER A 396 3.32 -0.37 -8.86
CA SER A 396 4.33 -1.04 -9.70
C SER A 396 5.75 -0.89 -9.12
N CYS A 397 6.09 0.32 -8.65
CA CYS A 397 7.35 0.60 -7.96
C CYS A 397 7.46 -0.17 -6.64
N PHE A 398 6.37 -0.22 -5.86
CA PHE A 398 6.28 -0.99 -4.63
C PHE A 398 6.46 -2.49 -4.88
N LEU A 399 5.73 -3.07 -5.84
CA LEU A 399 5.85 -4.47 -6.23
C LEU A 399 7.29 -4.84 -6.62
N TYR A 400 8.00 -3.95 -7.32
CA TYR A 400 9.39 -4.19 -7.68
C TYR A 400 10.32 -4.41 -6.47
N LEU A 401 9.99 -3.87 -5.29
CA LEU A 401 10.78 -4.10 -4.07
C LEU A 401 10.84 -5.59 -3.67
N SER A 402 9.85 -6.40 -4.09
CA SER A 402 9.83 -7.85 -3.82
C SER A 402 10.94 -8.63 -4.56
N VAL A 403 11.59 -8.00 -5.56
CA VAL A 403 12.78 -8.52 -6.21
C VAL A 403 13.94 -8.63 -5.21
N PHE A 404 14.08 -7.68 -4.29
CA PHE A 404 15.20 -7.63 -3.35
C PHE A 404 15.13 -8.76 -2.31
N PRO A 405 16.27 -9.28 -1.80
CA PRO A 405 16.24 -10.26 -0.71
C PRO A 405 15.69 -9.62 0.56
N ARG A 406 15.06 -10.44 1.41
CA ARG A 406 14.57 -10.00 2.71
C ARG A 406 15.69 -9.34 3.52
N GLY A 407 15.40 -8.17 4.10
CA GLY A 407 16.33 -7.45 4.97
C GLY A 407 17.53 -6.82 4.26
N SER A 408 17.53 -6.78 2.92
CA SER A 408 18.59 -6.11 2.15
C SER A 408 18.61 -4.59 2.36
N ASP A 409 19.81 -4.04 2.29
CA ASP A 409 20.05 -2.60 2.20
C ASP A 409 19.84 -2.17 0.75
N ILE A 410 18.90 -1.25 0.52
CA ILE A 410 18.56 -0.78 -0.83
C ILE A 410 19.01 0.68 -0.97
N ASP A 411 19.93 0.96 -1.88
CA ASP A 411 20.34 2.32 -2.20
C ASP A 411 19.18 3.06 -2.89
N LYS A 412 18.77 4.21 -2.33
CA LYS A 412 17.61 4.98 -2.81
C LYS A 412 17.77 5.43 -4.26
N ASP A 413 18.90 6.03 -4.60
CA ASP A 413 19.11 6.61 -5.92
C ASP A 413 19.21 5.51 -6.98
N GLU A 414 19.82 4.38 -6.62
CA GLU A 414 19.92 3.21 -7.47
C GLU A 414 18.58 2.54 -7.71
N LEU A 415 17.73 2.46 -6.68
CA LEU A 415 16.34 1.99 -6.82
C LEU A 415 15.54 2.88 -7.78
N ILE A 416 15.64 4.20 -7.65
CA ILE A 416 14.97 5.13 -8.57
C ILE A 416 15.49 4.94 -9.99
N ARG A 417 16.81 4.79 -10.18
CA ARG A 417 17.39 4.49 -11.50
C ARG A 417 16.85 3.18 -12.08
N GLN A 418 16.69 2.13 -11.26
CA GLN A 418 16.07 0.86 -11.67
C GLN A 418 14.61 1.07 -12.09
N TRP A 419 13.81 1.81 -11.33
CA TRP A 419 12.42 2.11 -11.67
C TRP A 419 12.29 2.87 -13.00
N ILE A 420 13.17 3.83 -13.27
CA ILE A 420 13.23 4.54 -14.55
C ILE A 420 13.69 3.62 -15.68
N ALA A 421 14.73 2.81 -15.44
CA ALA A 421 15.26 1.89 -16.44
C ALA A 421 14.23 0.85 -16.87
N LEU A 422 13.36 0.44 -15.95
CA LEU A 422 12.25 -0.49 -16.17
C LEU A 422 10.97 0.21 -16.64
N ASP A 423 10.99 1.50 -16.93
CA ASP A 423 9.80 2.25 -17.37
C ASP A 423 8.60 2.01 -16.42
N LEU A 424 8.88 1.96 -15.11
CA LEU A 424 7.86 2.00 -14.05
C LEU A 424 7.49 3.45 -13.72
N ILE A 425 8.39 4.38 -14.08
CA ILE A 425 8.25 5.82 -13.93
C ILE A 425 8.57 6.47 -15.28
N ASN A 426 7.55 7.03 -15.93
CA ASN A 426 7.69 7.54 -17.29
C ASN A 426 7.63 9.07 -17.28
N SER A 427 8.49 9.71 -18.09
CA SER A 427 8.52 11.18 -18.23
C SER A 427 7.52 11.72 -19.27
N SER A 428 6.75 10.88 -19.96
CA SER A 428 6.12 11.23 -21.23
C SER A 428 4.59 11.38 -21.23
N ARG A 429 3.88 11.07 -20.14
CA ARG A 429 2.40 11.06 -20.12
C ARG A 429 1.79 12.15 -19.25
N HIS A 430 2.10 13.43 -19.53
CA HIS A 430 1.41 14.65 -19.00
C HIS A 430 2.09 15.45 -17.86
N GLY A 431 3.43 15.53 -17.76
CA GLY A 431 4.06 16.41 -16.76
C GLY A 431 5.45 16.95 -17.11
N THR A 432 5.74 18.17 -16.62
CA THR A 432 7.01 18.92 -16.72
C THR A 432 8.11 18.41 -15.79
N LEU A 433 7.82 17.44 -14.91
CA LEU A 433 8.71 16.97 -13.84
C LEU A 433 9.63 15.83 -14.33
N PRO A 434 10.93 15.84 -13.99
CA PRO A 434 11.85 14.75 -14.30
C PRO A 434 11.43 13.41 -13.65
N ALA A 435 11.65 12.28 -14.35
CA ALA A 435 11.30 10.95 -13.83
C ALA A 435 11.98 10.62 -12.49
N PHE A 436 13.20 11.11 -12.27
CA PHE A 436 13.89 10.94 -10.99
C PHE A 436 13.14 11.61 -9.83
N LEU A 437 12.52 12.77 -10.07
CA LEU A 437 11.75 13.48 -9.05
C LEU A 437 10.43 12.76 -8.75
N HIS A 438 9.79 12.14 -9.73
CA HIS A 438 8.68 11.21 -9.46
C HIS A 438 9.13 10.02 -8.61
N GLY A 439 10.35 9.51 -8.83
CA GLY A 439 10.96 8.49 -8.00
C GLY A 439 11.09 8.90 -6.54
N GLU A 440 11.61 10.10 -6.27
CA GLU A 440 11.69 10.67 -4.92
C GLU A 440 10.31 10.76 -4.26
N MET A 441 9.30 11.29 -4.96
CA MET A 441 7.93 11.37 -4.45
C MET A 441 7.35 9.99 -4.10
N PHE A 442 7.68 8.95 -4.88
CA PHE A 442 7.23 7.58 -4.59
C PHE A 442 7.97 6.96 -3.41
N ILE A 443 9.25 7.26 -3.22
CA ILE A 443 9.99 6.86 -2.02
C ILE A 443 9.36 7.50 -0.78
N GLU A 444 9.13 8.81 -0.80
CA GLU A 444 8.48 9.55 0.30
C GLU A 444 7.09 8.99 0.62
N ALA A 445 6.30 8.67 -0.41
CA ALA A 445 4.98 8.08 -0.25
C ALA A 445 5.03 6.69 0.42
N LEU A 446 6.03 5.86 0.11
CA LEU A 446 6.22 4.55 0.73
C LEU A 446 6.79 4.64 2.15
N VAL A 447 7.68 5.60 2.41
CA VAL A 447 8.21 5.88 3.75
C VAL A 447 7.09 6.37 4.67
N SER A 448 6.24 7.28 4.20
CA SER A 448 5.07 7.77 4.96
C SER A 448 4.07 6.67 5.34
N ARG A 449 4.01 5.61 4.54
CA ARG A 449 3.16 4.43 4.79
C ARG A 449 3.85 3.37 5.66
N SER A 450 5.05 3.66 6.18
CA SER A 450 5.93 2.71 6.87
C SER A 450 6.27 1.45 6.03
N PHE A 451 6.13 1.51 4.71
CA PHE A 451 6.48 0.41 3.81
C PHE A 451 8.00 0.37 3.54
N LEU A 452 8.62 1.55 3.56
CA LEU A 452 10.07 1.72 3.57
C LEU A 452 10.51 2.43 4.85
N GLN A 453 11.71 2.09 5.31
CA GLN A 453 12.38 2.76 6.42
C GLN A 453 13.72 3.31 5.92
N ILE A 454 13.99 4.57 6.24
CA ILE A 454 15.29 5.18 5.97
C ILE A 454 16.24 4.77 7.10
N VAL A 455 17.32 4.07 6.73
CA VAL A 455 18.38 3.71 7.66
C VAL A 455 19.37 4.86 7.69
N ASN A 456 19.30 5.66 8.76
CA ASN A 456 20.29 6.71 8.99
C ASN A 456 21.64 6.07 9.32
N THR A 457 22.54 5.99 8.35
CA THR A 457 23.96 5.69 8.55
C THR A 457 24.66 6.92 9.16
N SER A 458 24.28 7.25 10.40
CA SER A 458 24.99 8.03 11.42
C SER A 458 25.87 9.24 10.99
N SER A 459 25.46 10.43 11.45
CA SER A 459 26.28 11.34 12.25
C SER A 459 27.70 11.68 11.76
N VAL A 460 27.83 12.24 10.56
CA VAL A 460 28.91 13.20 10.31
C VAL A 460 28.23 14.56 10.26
N THR A 461 28.52 15.38 11.27
CA THR A 461 28.23 16.82 11.31
C THR A 461 28.27 17.41 9.91
N GLU A 462 27.28 18.22 9.57
CA GLU A 462 27.06 18.99 8.34
C GLU A 462 28.27 19.86 7.90
N LYS A 463 29.45 19.26 7.75
CA LYS A 463 30.66 19.86 7.24
C LYS A 463 30.90 19.27 5.87
N LYS A 464 30.25 19.87 4.87
CA LYS A 464 30.67 19.92 3.45
C LYS A 464 31.46 18.68 2.98
N CYS A 465 30.87 17.49 3.07
CA CYS A 465 31.34 16.40 2.23
C CYS A 465 30.84 16.69 0.82
N LYS A 466 31.76 16.71 -0.16
CA LYS A 466 31.39 16.95 -1.58
C LYS A 466 30.40 15.90 -2.12
N ASN A 467 30.34 14.73 -1.48
CA ASN A 467 29.37 13.66 -1.72
C ASN A 467 28.81 13.17 -0.36
N PRO A 468 27.54 13.42 -0.03
CA PRO A 468 26.92 12.79 1.15
C PRO A 468 26.83 11.27 0.96
N PRO A 469 26.83 10.48 2.05
CA PRO A 469 26.62 9.04 1.96
C PRO A 469 25.24 8.74 1.34
N PRO A 470 25.10 7.63 0.59
CA PRO A 470 23.84 7.27 -0.01
C PRO A 470 22.77 7.03 1.05
N THR A 471 21.54 7.45 0.76
CA THR A 471 20.37 7.11 1.57
C THR A 471 20.07 5.63 1.40
N ILE A 472 20.12 4.86 2.49
CA ILE A 472 19.81 3.43 2.50
C ILE A 472 18.37 3.22 2.97
N LEU A 473 17.64 2.40 2.23
CA LEU A 473 16.27 2.02 2.49
C LEU A 473 16.20 0.57 2.93
N LYS A 474 15.24 0.27 3.82
CA LYS A 474 14.87 -1.09 4.21
C LYS A 474 13.37 -1.31 4.09
N VAL A 475 13.00 -2.50 3.64
CA VAL A 475 11.63 -2.99 3.69
C VAL A 475 11.44 -3.73 5.02
N HIS A 476 10.42 -3.37 5.79
CA HIS A 476 10.08 -4.07 7.03
C HIS A 476 9.73 -5.54 6.75
N SER A 477 10.09 -6.47 7.64
CA SER A 477 9.94 -7.93 7.42
C SER A 477 8.52 -8.35 7.01
N LEU A 478 7.50 -7.74 7.62
CA LEU A 478 6.08 -8.00 7.33
C LEU A 478 5.57 -7.32 6.05
N VAL A 479 6.10 -6.13 5.74
CA VAL A 479 5.83 -5.48 4.46
C VAL A 479 6.44 -6.33 3.35
N TYR A 480 7.60 -6.95 3.60
CA TYR A 480 8.22 -7.89 2.69
C TYR A 480 7.35 -9.15 2.48
N ASP A 481 6.79 -9.74 3.54
CA ASP A 481 5.86 -10.86 3.39
C ASP A 481 4.63 -10.45 2.57
N PHE A 482 4.06 -9.29 2.86
CA PHE A 482 2.94 -8.76 2.08
C PHE A 482 3.32 -8.57 0.61
N LEU A 483 4.49 -7.98 0.33
CA LEU A 483 5.05 -7.79 -1.00
C LEU A 483 5.22 -9.11 -1.75
N ARG A 484 5.77 -10.14 -1.11
CA ARG A 484 5.93 -11.47 -1.69
C ARG A 484 4.58 -12.13 -1.97
N TYR A 485 3.60 -11.94 -1.10
CA TYR A 485 2.24 -12.42 -1.30
C TYR A 485 1.58 -11.76 -2.52
N ILE A 486 1.61 -10.43 -2.63
CA ILE A 486 0.98 -9.74 -3.78
C ILE A 486 1.74 -9.96 -5.10
N ALA A 487 3.07 -10.14 -5.03
CA ALA A 487 3.93 -10.36 -6.19
C ALA A 487 4.13 -11.85 -6.52
N ALA A 488 3.42 -12.77 -5.85
CA ALA A 488 3.65 -14.22 -5.94
C ALA A 488 3.63 -14.75 -7.38
N ASP A 489 2.73 -14.22 -8.21
CA ASP A 489 2.67 -14.58 -9.64
C ASP A 489 3.54 -13.66 -10.53
N ASP A 490 3.90 -12.47 -10.05
CA ASP A 490 4.69 -11.50 -10.82
C ASP A 490 6.20 -11.82 -10.74
N ILE A 491 6.66 -12.56 -9.74
CA ILE A 491 8.07 -12.87 -9.51
C ILE A 491 8.36 -14.36 -9.56
N PHE A 492 9.25 -14.73 -10.47
CA PHE A 492 9.90 -16.03 -10.46
C PHE A 492 11.25 -15.93 -9.77
N THR A 493 11.48 -16.74 -8.73
CA THR A 493 12.79 -16.82 -8.04
C THR A 493 13.37 -18.22 -8.20
N LEU A 494 14.63 -18.33 -8.62
CA LEU A 494 15.37 -19.58 -8.74
C LEU A 494 16.75 -19.46 -8.09
N ASP A 495 17.04 -20.40 -7.19
CA ASP A 495 18.34 -20.54 -6.54
C ASP A 495 19.00 -21.84 -6.98
N TYR A 496 20.04 -21.72 -7.82
CA TYR A 496 20.75 -22.87 -8.38
C TYR A 496 21.53 -23.66 -7.32
N ALA A 497 21.73 -23.11 -6.11
CA ALA A 497 22.37 -23.83 -5.01
C ALA A 497 21.40 -24.73 -4.23
N LYS A 498 20.07 -24.52 -4.30
CA LYS A 498 19.07 -25.16 -3.42
C LYS A 498 18.21 -26.27 -4.07
N SER A 499 18.72 -26.89 -5.14
CA SER A 499 18.15 -27.98 -5.97
C SER A 499 17.52 -27.49 -7.27
N PRO A 500 17.83 -28.13 -8.41
CA PRO A 500 17.39 -27.69 -9.75
C PRO A 500 15.93 -28.07 -10.12
N ASN A 501 15.23 -28.83 -9.27
CA ASN A 501 13.85 -29.27 -9.54
C ASN A 501 12.84 -28.34 -8.85
N ILE A 502 12.61 -27.17 -9.43
CA ILE A 502 11.48 -26.30 -9.05
C ILE A 502 10.37 -26.55 -10.07
N SER A 503 9.19 -26.95 -9.59
CA SER A 503 7.98 -26.90 -10.41
C SER A 503 7.69 -25.43 -10.71
N VAL A 504 8.04 -24.99 -11.91
CA VAL A 504 7.71 -23.65 -12.38
C VAL A 504 6.19 -23.60 -12.48
N ARG A 505 5.50 -22.80 -11.64
CA ARG A 505 4.06 -22.53 -11.82
C ARG A 505 3.81 -22.20 -13.30
N ASN A 506 2.71 -22.69 -13.88
CA ASN A 506 2.41 -22.52 -15.31
C ASN A 506 2.04 -21.09 -15.73
N GLN A 507 2.28 -20.11 -14.86
CA GLN A 507 1.90 -18.72 -15.07
C GLN A 507 3.10 -17.89 -15.57
N PRO A 508 2.85 -16.89 -16.44
CA PRO A 508 3.87 -15.92 -16.85
C PRO A 508 4.22 -15.01 -15.67
N PHE A 509 5.48 -14.58 -15.60
CA PHE A 509 6.00 -13.71 -14.55
C PHE A 509 6.53 -12.40 -15.14
N ARG A 510 6.45 -11.30 -14.38
CA ARG A 510 6.95 -9.98 -14.77
C ARG A 510 8.44 -9.82 -14.49
N TYR A 511 8.94 -10.41 -13.42
CA TYR A 511 10.35 -10.33 -13.02
C TYR A 511 10.91 -11.73 -12.74
N ALA A 512 12.11 -12.02 -13.25
CA ALA A 512 12.89 -13.21 -12.88
C ALA A 512 14.04 -12.82 -11.97
N VAL A 513 14.26 -13.59 -10.91
CA VAL A 513 15.40 -13.46 -10.01
C VAL A 513 16.16 -14.78 -10.00
N LEU A 514 17.36 -14.77 -10.55
CA LEU A 514 18.25 -15.92 -10.67
C LEU A 514 19.43 -15.73 -9.72
N THR A 515 19.67 -16.70 -8.85
CA THR A 515 20.73 -16.62 -7.84
C THR A 515 21.67 -17.82 -7.90
N ASN A 516 22.97 -17.56 -7.67
CA ASN A 516 24.03 -18.57 -7.62
C ASN A 516 24.20 -19.39 -8.92
N TYR A 517 23.92 -18.79 -10.08
CA TYR A 517 24.11 -19.48 -11.36
C TYR A 517 25.60 -19.72 -11.67
N SER A 518 25.91 -20.93 -12.15
CA SER A 518 27.22 -21.31 -12.70
C SER A 518 27.08 -21.73 -14.15
N TRP A 519 28.15 -21.58 -14.94
CA TRP A 519 28.16 -21.96 -16.37
C TRP A 519 27.90 -23.46 -16.60
N GLN A 520 28.01 -24.29 -15.56
CA GLN A 520 27.71 -25.73 -15.60
C GLN A 520 26.21 -26.03 -15.44
N ALA A 521 25.41 -25.08 -14.96
CA ALA A 521 23.99 -25.26 -14.76
C ALA A 521 23.23 -25.11 -16.10
N LYS A 522 22.44 -26.12 -16.46
CA LYS A 522 21.50 -26.02 -17.59
C LYS A 522 20.33 -25.13 -17.21
N MET A 523 20.05 -24.14 -18.05
CA MET A 523 18.82 -23.35 -17.98
C MET A 523 17.62 -24.26 -18.31
N HIS A 524 16.55 -24.15 -17.52
CA HIS A 524 15.34 -24.95 -17.74
C HIS A 524 14.61 -24.45 -19.00
N GLU A 525 14.22 -25.33 -19.92
CA GLU A 525 13.54 -24.93 -21.17
C GLU A 525 12.22 -24.17 -20.89
N ASP A 526 11.49 -24.56 -19.84
CA ASP A 526 10.29 -23.83 -19.41
C ASP A 526 10.58 -22.40 -18.92
N PHE A 527 11.75 -22.16 -18.32
CA PHE A 527 12.17 -20.81 -17.94
C PHE A 527 12.43 -19.97 -19.19
N ILE A 528 13.12 -20.55 -20.19
CA ILE A 528 13.42 -19.89 -21.47
C ILE A 528 12.12 -19.50 -22.20
N ALA A 529 11.12 -20.38 -22.21
CA ALA A 529 9.83 -20.09 -22.82
C ALA A 529 9.10 -18.94 -22.11
N LYS A 530 9.12 -18.91 -20.77
CA LYS A 530 8.38 -17.94 -19.94
C LYS A 530 9.10 -16.58 -19.81
N ALA A 531 10.43 -16.57 -19.80
CA ALA A 531 11.24 -15.34 -19.68
C ALA A 531 11.06 -14.38 -20.86
N LYS A 532 10.53 -14.84 -22.01
CA LYS A 532 10.20 -13.97 -23.16
C LYS A 532 9.15 -12.90 -22.85
N ALA A 533 8.28 -13.16 -21.88
CA ALA A 533 7.25 -12.22 -21.42
C ALA A 533 7.68 -11.43 -20.17
N ALA A 534 8.90 -11.66 -19.67
CA ALA A 534 9.38 -10.99 -18.47
C ALA A 534 9.92 -9.59 -18.79
N LYS A 535 9.57 -8.62 -17.95
CA LYS A 535 10.04 -7.24 -18.03
C LYS A 535 11.50 -7.10 -17.60
N ALA A 536 11.97 -7.94 -16.68
CA ALA A 536 13.37 -7.97 -16.27
C ALA A 536 13.83 -9.34 -15.77
N ALA A 537 15.12 -9.63 -15.96
CA ALA A 537 15.82 -10.71 -15.27
C ALA A 537 16.96 -10.13 -14.43
N ILE A 538 16.95 -10.45 -13.14
CA ILE A 538 17.94 -10.02 -12.14
C ILE A 538 18.82 -11.21 -11.79
N PHE A 539 20.13 -11.02 -11.88
CA PHE A 539 21.14 -12.02 -11.55
C PHE A 539 21.88 -11.65 -10.27
N ARG A 540 22.04 -12.60 -9.35
CA ARG A 540 22.78 -12.38 -8.10
C ARG A 540 23.76 -13.50 -7.83
N ASN A 541 24.97 -13.13 -7.40
CA ASN A 541 26.03 -14.08 -7.07
C ASN A 541 26.29 -15.08 -8.21
N CYS A 542 26.12 -14.65 -9.45
CA CYS A 542 26.34 -15.46 -10.63
C CYS A 542 27.79 -15.31 -11.11
N GLU A 543 28.37 -16.37 -11.66
CA GLU A 543 29.71 -16.31 -12.24
C GLU A 543 29.74 -15.37 -13.47
N ALA A 544 30.79 -14.55 -13.57
CA ALA A 544 30.92 -13.51 -14.61
C ALA A 544 30.96 -14.07 -16.05
N THR A 545 31.19 -15.37 -16.22
CA THR A 545 31.23 -16.08 -17.51
C THR A 545 29.85 -16.56 -17.96
N MET A 546 28.77 -15.91 -17.52
CA MET A 546 27.43 -16.18 -18.06
C MET A 546 27.49 -16.20 -19.59
N PRO A 547 26.90 -17.21 -20.27
CA PRO A 547 26.64 -17.11 -21.69
C PRO A 547 25.56 -16.04 -21.84
N THR A 548 25.98 -14.79 -22.01
CA THR A 548 25.20 -13.71 -22.58
C THR A 548 24.47 -14.19 -23.86
N ALA A 549 25.04 -15.17 -24.56
CA ALA A 549 24.45 -15.85 -25.71
C ALA A 549 23.13 -16.60 -25.43
N ASP A 550 22.90 -17.13 -24.23
CA ASP A 550 21.71 -17.95 -23.97
C ASP A 550 20.51 -17.11 -23.49
N ILE A 551 20.75 -16.00 -22.76
CA ILE A 551 19.67 -15.24 -22.11
C ILE A 551 19.29 -13.96 -22.85
N PHE A 552 20.24 -13.24 -23.46
CA PHE A 552 19.93 -12.01 -24.19
C PHE A 552 18.99 -12.21 -25.39
N PRO A 553 19.02 -13.33 -26.13
CA PRO A 553 18.04 -13.57 -27.19
C PRO A 553 16.63 -13.84 -26.68
N ILE A 554 16.48 -14.16 -25.38
CA ILE A 554 15.21 -14.51 -24.75
C ILE A 554 14.52 -13.27 -24.19
N LEU A 555 15.28 -12.31 -23.65
CA LEU A 555 14.73 -11.08 -23.10
C LEU A 555 14.39 -10.08 -24.22
N ARG A 556 13.11 -9.72 -24.33
CA ARG A 556 12.62 -8.79 -25.36
C ARG A 556 13.23 -7.39 -25.22
N TYR A 557 13.49 -6.97 -23.98
CA TYR A 557 14.19 -5.74 -23.63
C TYR A 557 15.37 -6.08 -22.71
N SER A 558 16.59 -5.72 -23.12
CA SER A 558 17.77 -5.85 -22.27
C SER A 558 18.34 -4.46 -21.99
N ARG A 559 18.30 -4.05 -20.71
CA ARG A 559 19.10 -2.94 -20.20
C ARG A 559 19.99 -3.53 -19.11
N THR A 560 21.27 -3.65 -19.42
CA THR A 560 22.28 -4.09 -18.45
C THR A 560 22.51 -2.98 -17.45
N GLN A 561 22.15 -3.24 -16.20
CA GLN A 561 22.54 -2.42 -15.06
C GLN A 561 23.63 -3.19 -14.31
N GLU A 562 24.87 -2.69 -14.35
CA GLU A 562 25.97 -3.26 -13.57
C GLU A 562 25.68 -3.01 -12.08
N LEU A 563 25.09 -4.01 -11.42
CA LEU A 563 24.94 -4.06 -9.96
C LEU A 563 26.23 -4.55 -9.33
N ALA A 564 27.32 -3.80 -9.47
CA ALA A 564 28.54 -4.03 -8.71
C ALA A 564 28.76 -2.86 -7.74
N PRO A 565 28.87 -3.10 -6.41
CA PRO A 565 29.54 -2.13 -5.58
C PRO A 565 30.98 -2.04 -6.08
N LYS A 566 31.39 -0.87 -6.57
CA LYS A 566 32.79 -0.54 -6.84
C LYS A 566 33.57 -0.49 -5.52
N HIS A 567 33.79 -1.63 -4.89
CA HIS A 567 34.78 -1.82 -3.85
C HIS A 567 35.37 -3.22 -4.01
N TRP A 568 36.43 -3.29 -4.82
CA TRP A 568 37.53 -4.23 -4.68
C TRP A 568 38.79 -3.42 -4.45
#